data_AF-A0A5C4X2B0-F1
#
_entry.id   AF-A0A5C4X2B0-F1
#
_cell.length_a   1.000
_cell.length_b   1.000
_cell.length_c   1.000
_cell.angle_alpha   90.00
_cell.angle_beta   90.00
_cell.angle_gamma   90.00
#
_symmetry.space_group_name_H-M   'P 1'
#
loop_
_entity.id
_entity.type
_entity.pdbx_description
1 polymer ?
#
loop_
_entity_poly.entity_id
_entity_poly.type
_entity_poly.pdbx_seq_one_letter_code
_entity_poly.pdbx_strand_id
1 'polypeptide(L)'
;MATTSPSPQIEDPPTGHVEPVEDHSEIEQFWEPDAGATTAEYAITTLAACGFAALLVVVLKSEPIKELITGVISSALGLGS
;
A
#
# COMPACT_ATOMS: atom_id res chain seq x y z
N MET A 1 53.97 11.46 -43.95
CA MET A 1 52.55 11.87 -43.96
C MET A 1 52.25 12.45 -42.59
N ALA A 2 52.01 13.75 -42.48
CA ALA A 2 51.65 14.41 -41.21
C ALA A 2 50.12 14.59 -41.18
N THR A 3 49.46 14.03 -40.17
CA THR A 3 48.02 14.23 -39.95
C THR A 3 47.84 15.41 -39.01
N THR A 4 47.24 16.49 -39.48
CA THR A 4 46.88 17.62 -38.61
C THR A 4 45.39 17.51 -38.29
N SER A 5 45.03 17.17 -37.05
CA SER A 5 43.65 17.25 -36.58
C SER A 5 43.23 18.72 -36.41
N PRO A 6 41.97 19.11 -36.70
CA PRO A 6 41.49 20.45 -36.41
C PRO A 6 41.39 20.67 -34.89
N SER A 7 41.59 21.92 -34.46
CA SER A 7 41.38 22.30 -33.06
C SER A 7 39.88 22.28 -32.69
N PRO A 8 39.51 21.90 -31.46
CA PRO A 8 38.12 21.88 -31.03
C PRO A 8 37.58 23.31 -30.97
N GLN A 9 36.46 23.56 -31.64
CA GLN A 9 35.76 24.84 -31.56
C GLN A 9 35.00 24.89 -30.23
N ILE A 10 35.36 25.81 -29.35
CA ILE A 10 34.62 26.10 -28.13
C ILE A 10 33.43 26.96 -28.54
N GLU A 11 32.23 26.41 -28.49
CA GLU A 11 30.99 27.14 -28.70
C GLU A 11 30.77 28.10 -27.52
N ASP A 12 30.49 29.37 -27.82
CA ASP A 12 30.26 30.37 -26.78
C ASP A 12 29.03 29.98 -25.93
N PRO A 13 29.05 30.20 -24.61
CA PRO A 13 27.90 29.91 -23.78
C PRO A 13 26.70 30.75 -24.24
N PRO A 14 25.49 30.17 -24.33
CA PRO A 14 24.32 30.91 -24.77
C PRO A 14 24.08 32.09 -23.85
N THR A 15 24.13 33.30 -24.40
CA THR A 15 23.98 34.58 -23.66
C THR A 15 22.52 35.01 -23.51
N GLY A 16 21.58 34.09 -23.75
CA GLY A 16 20.14 34.34 -23.57
C GLY A 16 19.76 34.44 -22.10
N HIS A 17 18.87 35.39 -21.77
CA HIS A 17 18.23 35.44 -20.47
C HIS A 17 17.50 34.11 -20.20
N VAL A 18 17.83 33.46 -19.08
CA VAL A 18 17.14 32.25 -18.63
C VAL A 18 15.81 32.69 -18.04
N GLU A 19 14.73 32.52 -18.80
CA GLU A 19 13.37 32.72 -18.29
C GLU A 19 13.12 31.72 -17.15
N PRO A 20 12.60 32.17 -15.99
CA PRO A 20 12.19 31.26 -14.94
C PRO A 20 11.07 30.36 -15.47
N VAL A 21 11.26 29.05 -15.42
CA VAL A 21 10.20 28.07 -15.71
C VAL A 21 9.14 28.20 -14.61
N GLU A 22 8.09 28.96 -14.89
CA GLU A 22 6.87 29.03 -14.06
C GLU A 22 5.95 27.85 -14.38
N ASP A 23 6.44 26.60 -14.25
CA ASP A 23 5.56 25.44 -14.32
C ASP A 23 5.63 24.62 -13.04
N HIS A 24 4.85 25.08 -12.05
CA HIS A 24 4.52 24.30 -10.87
C HIS A 24 3.27 23.41 -11.08
N SER A 25 2.71 23.36 -12.30
CA SER A 25 1.51 22.56 -12.61
C SER A 25 1.82 21.10 -12.96
N GLU A 26 3.06 20.77 -13.31
CA GLU A 26 3.44 19.39 -13.65
C GLU A 26 3.61 18.44 -12.45
N ILE A 27 3.77 18.97 -11.22
CA ILE A 27 4.01 18.12 -10.03
C ILE A 27 2.72 17.45 -9.53
N GLU A 28 1.55 18.05 -9.75
CA GLU A 28 0.26 17.49 -9.32
C GLU A 28 -0.34 16.48 -10.32
N GLN A 29 0.20 16.37 -11.54
CA GLN A 29 -0.41 15.57 -12.61
C GLN A 29 0.13 14.11 -12.71
N PHE A 30 1.14 13.74 -11.93
CA PHE A 30 1.86 12.47 -12.13
C PHE A 30 1.31 11.27 -11.34
N TRP A 31 0.36 11.48 -10.42
CA TRP A 31 -0.35 10.37 -9.77
C TRP A 31 -1.82 10.41 -10.18
N GLU A 32 -2.25 9.49 -11.04
CA GLU A 32 -3.68 9.21 -11.19
C GLU A 32 -4.21 8.81 -9.81
N PRO A 33 -5.14 9.58 -9.20
CA PRO A 33 -5.61 9.34 -7.84
C PRO A 33 -6.25 7.95 -7.64
N ASP A 34 -6.65 7.31 -8.73
CA ASP A 34 -7.24 5.97 -8.75
C ASP A 34 -6.23 4.84 -8.94
N ALA A 35 -4.95 5.15 -9.24
CA ALA A 35 -3.91 4.16 -9.47
C ALA A 35 -3.65 3.34 -8.19
N GLY A 36 -4.16 2.10 -8.16
CA GLY A 36 -4.01 1.18 -7.04
C GLY A 36 -5.04 1.33 -5.91
N ALA A 37 -6.00 2.26 -6.04
CA ALA A 37 -7.05 2.49 -5.04
C ALA A 37 -7.85 1.21 -4.74
N THR A 38 -8.25 0.46 -5.76
CA THR A 38 -9.00 -0.81 -5.59
C THR A 38 -8.20 -1.88 -4.85
N THR A 39 -6.89 -2.00 -5.12
CA THR A 39 -6.03 -2.96 -4.42
C THR A 39 -5.84 -2.55 -2.95
N ALA A 40 -5.68 -1.26 -2.69
CA ALA A 40 -5.60 -0.72 -1.33
C ALA A 40 -6.91 -0.94 -0.55
N GLU A 41 -8.07 -0.71 -1.18
CA GLU A 41 -9.39 -0.92 -0.59
C GLU A 41 -9.59 -2.39 -0.17
N TYR A 42 -9.25 -3.34 -1.06
CA TYR A 42 -9.33 -4.76 -0.74
C TYR A 42 -8.41 -5.15 0.42
N ALA A 43 -7.18 -4.62 0.44
CA ALA A 43 -6.22 -4.88 1.51
C ALA A 43 -6.72 -4.35 2.86
N ILE A 44 -7.24 -3.12 2.90
CA ILE A 44 -7.78 -2.50 4.12
C ILE A 44 -9.04 -3.24 4.59
N THR A 45 -9.93 -3.60 3.67
CA THR A 45 -11.15 -4.37 3.99
C THR A 45 -10.80 -5.72 4.61
N THR A 46 -9.83 -6.43 4.02
CA THR A 46 -9.35 -7.70 4.56
C THR A 46 -8.72 -7.51 5.94
N LEU A 47 -7.89 -6.47 6.12
CA LEU A 47 -7.28 -6.15 7.41
C LEU A 47 -8.34 -5.84 8.48
N ALA A 48 -9.37 -5.07 8.15
CA ALA A 48 -10.47 -4.77 9.04
C ALA A 48 -11.24 -6.04 9.46
N ALA A 49 -11.54 -6.92 8.49
CA ALA A 49 -12.17 -8.21 8.76
C ALA A 49 -11.30 -9.11 9.65
N CYS A 50 -9.99 -9.15 9.41
CA CYS A 50 -9.04 -9.87 10.25
C CYS A 50 -9.00 -9.32 11.69
N GLY A 51 -9.04 -7.99 11.85
CA GLY A 51 -9.11 -7.35 13.17
C GLY A 51 -10.37 -7.74 13.95
N PHE A 52 -11.53 -7.76 13.28
CA PHE A 52 -12.77 -8.24 13.88
C PHE A 52 -12.70 -9.73 14.24
N ALA A 53 -12.14 -10.57 13.36
CA ALA A 53 -11.95 -11.99 13.64
C ALA A 53 -11.04 -12.22 14.86
N ALA A 54 -9.99 -11.42 15.03
CA ALA A 54 -9.13 -11.48 16.21
C ALA A 54 -9.91 -11.21 17.51
N LEU A 55 -10.83 -10.23 17.50
CA LEU A 55 -11.73 -9.99 18.64
C LEU A 55 -12.63 -11.22 18.91
N LEU A 56 -13.22 -11.82 17.88
CA LEU A 56 -14.02 -13.03 18.04
C LEU A 56 -13.21 -14.20 18.62
N VAL A 57 -11.94 -14.35 18.22
CA VAL A 57 -11.04 -15.34 18.82
C VAL A 57 -10.85 -15.10 20.31
N VAL A 58 -10.67 -13.84 20.74
CA VAL A 58 -10.59 -13.50 22.18
C VAL A 58 -11.88 -13.86 22.90
N VAL A 59 -13.04 -13.55 22.31
CA VAL A 59 -14.36 -13.91 22.86
C VAL A 59 -14.50 -15.43 23.00
N LEU A 60 -14.15 -16.20 21.97
CA LEU A 60 -14.19 -17.67 21.98
C LEU A 60 -13.24 -18.29 23.01
N LYS A 61 -12.14 -17.59 23.34
CA LYS A 61 -11.18 -18.03 24.36
C LYS A 61 -11.65 -17.74 25.79
N SER A 62 -12.77 -17.05 25.99
CA SER A 62 -13.33 -16.80 27.33
C SER A 62 -13.93 -18.07 27.94
N GLU A 63 -13.82 -18.20 29.26
CA GLU A 63 -14.35 -19.36 29.98
C GLU A 63 -15.87 -19.54 29.80
N PRO A 64 -16.74 -18.51 29.92
CA PRO A 64 -18.17 -18.69 29.74
C PRO A 64 -18.57 -19.23 28.36
N ILE A 65 -17.86 -18.80 27.31
CA ILE A 65 -18.14 -19.26 25.94
C ILE A 65 -17.63 -20.69 25.72
N LYS A 66 -16.46 -21.03 26.26
CA LYS A 66 -15.96 -22.42 26.22
C LYS A 66 -16.91 -23.36 26.93
N GLU A 67 -17.37 -23.01 28.13
CA GLU A 67 -18.30 -23.83 28.90
C GLU A 67 -19.61 -24.05 28.13
N LEU A 68 -20.15 -23.00 27.51
CA LEU A 68 -21.35 -23.11 26.68
C LEU A 68 -21.14 -24.09 25.51
N ILE A 69 -20.05 -23.92 24.76
CA ILE A 69 -19.73 -24.78 23.60
C ILE A 69 -19.50 -26.24 24.05
N THR A 70 -18.71 -26.44 25.11
CA THR A 70 -18.45 -27.77 25.66
C THR A 70 -19.73 -28.42 26.19
N GLY A 71 -20.65 -27.64 26.77
CA GLY A 71 -21.97 -28.11 27.17
C GLY A 71 -22.78 -28.62 25.98
N VAL A 72 -22.88 -27.82 24.92
CA VAL A 72 -23.58 -28.23 23.67
C VAL A 72 -22.98 -29.50 23.08
N ILE A 73 -21.65 -29.60 23.00
CA ILE A 73 -20.96 -30.79 22.49
C ILE A 73 -21.23 -32.01 23.39
N SER A 74 -21.10 -31.85 24.72
CA SER A 74 -21.32 -32.94 25.67
C SER A 74 -22.75 -33.47 25.63
N SER A 75 -23.75 -32.59 25.52
CA SER A 75 -25.15 -32.96 25.35
C SER A 75 -25.38 -33.69 24.02
N ALA A 76 -24.79 -33.20 22.92
CA ALA A 76 -24.90 -33.85 21.61
C ALA A 76 -24.26 -35.26 21.59
N LEU A 77 -23.24 -35.49 22.41
CA LEU A 77 -22.54 -36.78 22.55
C LEU A 77 -23.15 -37.70 23.61
N GLY A 78 -24.18 -37.29 24.35
CA GLY A 78 -24.78 -38.07 25.43
C GLY A 78 -23.89 -38.22 26.67
N LEU A 79 -22.88 -37.36 26.82
CA LEU A 79 -21.98 -37.31 27.98
C LEU A 79 -22.49 -36.37 29.08
N GLY A 80 -23.43 -35.47 28.74
CA GLY A 80 -24.10 -34.58 29.68
C GLY A 80 -25.43 -35.16 30.14
N SER A 81 -25.46 -35.71 31.36
CA SER A 81 -26.64 -36.16 32.09
C SER A 81 -27.15 -35.11 33.06
#